data_AF-A0A5C5SA63-F1
#
_entry.id   AF-A0A5C5SA63-F1
#
_cell.length_a   1.000
_cell.length_b   1.000
_cell.length_c   1.000
_cell.angle_alpha   90.00
_cell.angle_beta   90.00
_cell.angle_gamma   90.00
#
_symmetry.space_group_name_H-M   'P 1'
#
loop_
_entity.id
_entity.type
_entity.pdbx_description
1 polymer ?
#
loop_
_entity_poly.entity_id
_entity_poly.type
_entity_poly.pdbx_seq_one_letter_code
_entity_poly.pdbx_strand_id
1 'polypeptide(L)'
;MRRGRGRRARPPPRAASSSATGAARLRRSLTIDDVIGRAAAGDTSCRHAIAGTADAAGRGLGIIGSILNPGVVVVGSRGLAAGQLLLEPLEAAYERHTLLKRAQLSRAHRVRVIPARFAGDGPLMGAVTLVLRRYGELQNEM
;
A
#
# COMPACT_ATOMS: atom_id res chain seq x y z
N MET A 1 -47.38 -14.66 25.34
CA MET A 1 -47.11 -13.21 25.45
C MET A 1 -45.61 -12.95 25.39
N ARG A 2 -45.07 -12.47 24.25
CA ARG A 2 -43.76 -11.80 24.19
C ARG A 2 -43.74 -10.90 22.96
N ARG A 3 -43.82 -9.58 23.19
CA ARG A 3 -43.88 -8.55 22.16
C ARG A 3 -42.49 -8.24 21.61
N GLY A 4 -42.41 -7.97 20.31
CA GLY A 4 -41.62 -6.86 19.78
C GLY A 4 -40.26 -7.17 19.17
N ARG A 5 -40.17 -7.02 17.84
CA ARG A 5 -39.46 -5.90 17.18
C ARG A 5 -39.62 -6.04 15.66
N GLY A 6 -40.50 -5.22 15.09
CA GLY A 6 -40.71 -5.15 13.65
C GLY A 6 -39.47 -4.61 12.94
N ARG A 7 -38.97 -5.37 11.96
CA ARG A 7 -38.01 -4.90 10.96
C ARG A 7 -38.69 -3.83 10.13
N ARG A 8 -38.36 -2.55 10.38
CA ARG A 8 -38.75 -1.46 9.47
C ARG A 8 -37.97 -1.62 8.16
N ALA A 9 -38.69 -1.92 7.09
CA ALA A 9 -38.16 -1.86 5.74
C ALA A 9 -37.78 -0.41 5.42
N ARG A 10 -36.55 -0.19 4.95
CA ARG A 10 -36.08 1.10 4.44
C ARG A 10 -36.83 1.40 3.13
N PRO A 11 -37.48 2.57 2.98
CA PRO A 11 -38.03 2.95 1.68
C PRO A 11 -36.90 3.25 0.68
N PRO A 12 -37.11 3.00 -0.63
CA PRO A 12 -36.14 3.38 -1.65
C PRO A 12 -36.05 4.92 -1.74
N PRO A 13 -34.86 5.49 -1.96
CA PRO A 13 -34.72 6.93 -2.13
C PRO A 13 -35.43 7.36 -3.42
N ARG A 14 -36.44 8.23 -3.26
CA ARG A 14 -37.16 8.87 -4.36
C ARG A 14 -36.19 9.71 -5.20
N ALA A 15 -36.22 9.49 -6.51
CA ALA A 15 -35.71 10.45 -7.48
C ALA A 15 -36.54 11.74 -7.36
N ALA A 16 -35.86 12.87 -7.12
CA ALA A 16 -36.40 14.20 -7.26
C ALA A 16 -35.43 15.03 -8.09
N SER A 17 -36.00 15.70 -9.08
CA SER A 17 -35.40 16.32 -10.24
C SER A 17 -34.82 17.71 -9.98
N SER A 18 -33.94 18.09 -10.91
CA SER A 18 -33.74 19.43 -11.50
C SER A 18 -33.27 20.61 -10.64
N SER A 19 -32.15 21.17 -11.14
CA SER A 19 -31.72 22.58 -11.16
C SER A 19 -31.34 23.25 -9.83
N ALA A 20 -30.03 23.42 -9.62
CA ALA A 20 -29.38 24.73 -9.43
C ALA A 20 -27.91 24.56 -8.97
N THR A 21 -27.00 24.80 -9.92
CA THR A 21 -25.79 25.65 -9.85
C THR A 21 -25.19 25.99 -8.47
N GLY A 22 -23.87 25.74 -8.33
CA GLY A 22 -22.98 26.67 -7.62
C GLY A 22 -22.04 26.10 -6.55
N ALA A 23 -22.50 25.15 -5.72
CA ALA A 23 -21.80 24.79 -4.48
C ALA A 23 -21.37 23.32 -4.33
N ALA A 24 -21.49 22.50 -5.38
CA ALA A 24 -21.14 21.07 -5.37
C ALA A 24 -19.62 20.78 -5.45
N ARG A 25 -18.77 21.79 -5.29
CA ARG A 25 -17.30 21.67 -5.31
C ARG A 25 -16.71 21.52 -3.91
N LEU A 26 -17.49 20.99 -2.96
CA LEU A 26 -16.93 20.38 -1.76
C LEU A 26 -15.97 19.30 -2.24
N ARG A 27 -14.67 19.58 -2.15
CA ARG A 27 -13.58 18.65 -2.46
C ARG A 27 -13.89 17.34 -1.74
N ARG A 28 -14.48 16.38 -2.46
CA ARG A 28 -14.68 15.02 -1.96
C ARG A 28 -13.30 14.55 -1.52
N SER A 29 -13.14 14.25 -0.23
CA SER A 29 -11.87 13.78 0.32
C SER A 29 -11.49 12.51 -0.42
N LEU A 30 -10.56 12.64 -1.36
CA LEU A 30 -10.17 11.58 -2.26
C LEU A 30 -9.26 10.65 -1.46
N THR A 31 -9.70 9.40 -1.27
CA THR A 31 -8.93 8.41 -0.52
C THR A 31 -7.85 7.79 -1.39
N ILE A 32 -6.86 7.12 -0.78
CA ILE A 32 -5.85 6.37 -1.54
C ILE A 32 -6.52 5.28 -2.40
N ASP A 33 -7.55 4.62 -1.88
CA ASP A 33 -8.29 3.59 -2.61
C ASP A 33 -9.01 4.18 -3.82
N ASP A 34 -9.54 5.41 -3.72
CA ASP A 34 -10.11 6.13 -4.86
C ASP A 34 -9.05 6.45 -5.92
N VAL A 35 -7.84 6.88 -5.52
CA VAL A 35 -6.73 7.14 -6.46
C VAL A 35 -6.36 5.85 -7.19
N ILE A 36 -6.19 4.75 -6.46
CA ILE A 36 -5.81 3.46 -7.02
C ILE A 36 -6.89 2.95 -7.98
N GLY A 37 -8.15 3.01 -7.58
CA GLY A 37 -9.28 2.60 -8.41
C GLY A 37 -9.37 3.40 -9.71
N ARG A 38 -9.19 4.73 -9.64
CA ARG A 38 -9.18 5.59 -10.83
C ARG A 38 -7.99 5.35 -11.73
N ALA A 39 -6.80 5.17 -11.16
CA ALA A 39 -5.59 4.84 -11.93
C ALA A 39 -5.73 3.49 -12.66
N ALA A 40 -6.30 2.48 -11.99
CA ALA A 40 -6.63 1.20 -12.60
C ALA A 40 -7.64 1.36 -13.75
N ALA A 41 -8.62 2.25 -13.60
CA ALA A 41 -9.59 2.62 -14.65
C ALA A 41 -9.00 3.47 -15.80
N GLY A 42 -7.71 3.82 -15.76
CA GLY A 42 -7.03 4.54 -16.84
C GLY A 42 -6.88 6.05 -16.62
N ASP A 43 -7.24 6.58 -15.45
CA ASP A 43 -7.03 7.99 -15.13
C ASP A 43 -5.52 8.33 -15.08
N THR A 44 -5.05 9.08 -16.08
CA THR A 44 -3.64 9.45 -16.25
C THR A 44 -3.12 10.30 -15.10
N SER A 45 -3.95 11.18 -14.52
CA SER A 45 -3.54 12.04 -13.41
C SER A 45 -3.27 11.20 -12.15
N CYS A 46 -4.15 10.23 -11.88
CA CYS A 46 -3.97 9.30 -10.77
C CYS A 46 -2.75 8.39 -11.00
N ARG A 47 -2.52 7.91 -12.24
CA ARG A 47 -1.31 7.14 -12.58
C ARG A 47 -0.03 7.95 -12.36
N HIS A 48 0.01 9.21 -12.77
CA HIS A 48 1.14 10.10 -12.53
C HIS A 48 1.38 10.36 -11.04
N ALA A 49 0.31 10.53 -10.26
CA ALA A 49 0.44 10.69 -8.81
C ALA A 49 1.05 9.45 -8.13
N ILE A 50 0.62 8.24 -8.52
CA ILE A 50 1.21 6.99 -8.03
C ILE A 50 2.67 6.88 -8.47
N ALA A 51 2.98 7.17 -9.74
CA ALA A 51 4.35 7.12 -10.27
C ALA A 51 5.28 8.12 -9.55
N GLY A 52 4.81 9.34 -9.26
CA GLY A 52 5.59 10.33 -8.51
C GLY A 52 5.84 9.90 -7.06
N THR A 53 4.88 9.22 -6.44
CA THR A 53 5.05 8.63 -5.10
C THR A 53 6.08 7.50 -5.12
N ALA A 54 5.99 6.61 -6.11
CA ALA A 54 6.96 5.55 -6.33
C ALA A 54 8.38 6.10 -6.60
N ASP A 55 8.49 7.19 -7.35
CA ASP A 55 9.78 7.83 -7.64
C ASP A 55 10.44 8.41 -6.38
N ALA A 56 9.65 9.09 -5.53
CA ALA A 56 10.13 9.57 -4.24
C ALA A 56 10.56 8.42 -3.30
N ALA A 57 9.78 7.34 -3.24
CA ALA A 57 10.12 6.17 -2.45
C ALA A 57 11.38 5.46 -2.98
N GLY A 58 11.48 5.28 -4.30
CA GLY A 58 12.63 4.65 -4.96
C GLY A 58 13.92 5.45 -4.80
N ARG A 59 13.86 6.79 -4.75
CA ARG A 59 15.01 7.62 -4.37
C ARG A 59 15.55 7.28 -2.99
N GLY A 60 14.68 7.30 -1.98
CA GLY A 60 15.07 6.97 -0.61
C GLY A 60 15.60 5.54 -0.52
N LEU A 61 14.95 4.61 -1.21
CA LEU A 61 15.41 3.22 -1.27
C LEU A 61 16.76 3.09 -1.98
N GLY A 62 17.04 3.89 -3.00
CA GLY A 62 18.34 3.90 -3.69
C GLY A 62 19.48 4.28 -2.76
N ILE A 63 19.28 5.27 -1.90
CA ILE A 63 20.24 5.66 -0.86
C ILE A 63 20.47 4.50 0.12
N ILE A 64 19.38 3.95 0.68
CA ILE A 64 19.44 2.86 1.65
C ILE A 64 20.10 1.61 1.03
N GLY A 65 19.70 1.23 -0.18
CA GLY A 65 20.23 0.06 -0.88
C GLY A 65 21.70 0.21 -1.28
N SER A 66 22.18 1.43 -1.51
CA SER A 66 23.59 1.69 -1.76
C SER A 66 24.46 1.44 -0.52
N ILE A 67 23.90 1.63 0.67
CA ILE A 67 24.62 1.49 1.94
C ILE A 67 24.47 0.06 2.48
N LEU A 68 23.25 -0.46 2.53
CA LEU A 68 22.93 -1.72 3.20
C LEU A 68 22.91 -2.94 2.28
N ASN A 69 22.72 -2.73 0.96
CA ASN A 69 22.46 -3.78 -0.03
C ASN A 69 21.57 -4.93 0.48
N PRO A 70 20.33 -4.64 0.92
CA PRO A 70 19.49 -5.65 1.54
C PRO A 70 19.06 -6.70 0.52
N GLY A 71 19.09 -7.99 0.87
CA GLY A 71 18.64 -9.05 -0.04
C GLY A 71 17.16 -8.93 -0.44
N VAL A 72 16.31 -8.33 0.42
CA VAL A 72 14.89 -8.14 0.18
C VAL A 72 14.42 -6.82 0.80
N VAL A 73 13.54 -6.13 0.08
CA VAL A 73 12.78 -4.96 0.53
C VAL A 73 11.30 -5.31 0.45
N VAL A 74 10.59 -5.19 1.58
CA VAL A 74 9.16 -5.51 1.65
C VAL A 74 8.35 -4.21 1.64
N VAL A 75 7.42 -4.09 0.69
CA VAL A 75 6.53 -2.93 0.55
C VAL A 75 5.22 -3.18 1.29
N GLY A 76 4.81 -2.24 2.14
CA GLY A 76 3.64 -2.36 3.03
C GLY A 76 2.26 -2.12 2.38
N SER A 77 1.23 -2.30 3.21
CA SER A 77 -0.15 -2.67 2.83
C SER A 77 -0.99 -1.64 2.08
N ARG A 78 -0.85 -0.34 2.34
CA ARG A 78 -1.72 0.66 1.69
C ARG A 78 -1.36 0.92 0.23
N GLY A 79 -0.07 0.77 -0.12
CA GLY A 79 0.41 0.85 -1.50
C GLY A 79 0.29 -0.46 -2.28
N LEU A 80 0.09 -1.59 -1.57
CA LEU A 80 -0.02 -2.91 -2.18
C LEU A 80 -1.18 -3.02 -3.18
N ALA A 81 -2.29 -2.34 -2.90
CA ALA A 81 -3.47 -2.37 -3.76
C ALA A 81 -3.20 -1.77 -5.15
N ALA A 82 -2.19 -0.91 -5.29
CA ALA A 82 -1.75 -0.40 -6.59
C ALA A 82 -0.97 -1.45 -7.40
N GLY A 83 -0.44 -2.48 -6.75
CA GLY A 83 0.31 -3.57 -7.39
C GLY A 83 1.44 -3.04 -8.27
N GLN A 84 1.46 -3.47 -9.53
CA GLN A 84 2.49 -3.07 -10.49
C GLN A 84 2.47 -1.58 -10.86
N LEU A 85 1.33 -0.90 -10.70
CA LEU A 85 1.27 0.56 -10.90
C LEU A 85 2.19 1.33 -9.95
N LEU A 86 2.53 0.74 -8.80
CA LEU A 86 3.48 1.29 -7.84
C LEU A 86 4.84 0.59 -7.91
N LEU A 87 4.87 -0.74 -8.00
CA LEU A 87 6.11 -1.51 -7.90
C LEU A 87 7.05 -1.26 -9.08
N GLU A 88 6.54 -1.24 -10.33
CA GLU A 88 7.37 -0.98 -11.51
C GLU A 88 8.06 0.40 -11.46
N PRO A 89 7.36 1.53 -11.25
CA PRO A 89 8.02 2.83 -11.16
C PRO A 89 8.94 2.94 -9.94
N LEU A 90 8.65 2.21 -8.85
CA LEU A 90 9.50 2.20 -7.66
C LEU A 90 10.80 1.44 -7.90
N GLU A 91 10.75 0.28 -8.55
CA GLU A 91 11.96 -0.47 -8.94
C GLU A 91 12.80 0.32 -9.94
N ALA A 92 12.16 0.97 -10.93
CA ALA A 92 12.85 1.83 -11.88
C ALA A 92 13.52 3.02 -11.17
N ALA A 93 12.85 3.65 -10.21
CA ALA A 93 13.41 4.75 -9.43
C ALA A 93 14.54 4.29 -8.51
N TYR A 94 14.41 3.12 -7.89
CA TYR A 94 15.50 2.49 -7.13
C TYR A 94 16.74 2.29 -8.00
N GLU A 95 16.59 1.69 -9.17
CA GLU A 95 17.71 1.41 -10.09
C GLU A 95 18.39 2.71 -10.55
N ARG A 96 17.64 3.79 -10.75
CA ARG A 96 18.21 5.11 -11.09
C ARG A 96 19.13 5.64 -9.98
N HIS A 97 18.73 5.50 -8.72
CA HIS A 97 19.38 6.19 -7.61
C HIS A 97 20.33 5.33 -6.77
N THR A 98 20.28 4.00 -6.89
CA THR A 98 21.25 3.13 -6.23
C THR A 98 22.62 3.19 -6.90
N LEU A 99 23.70 3.11 -6.11
CA LEU A 99 25.07 2.97 -6.62
C LEU A 99 25.34 1.54 -7.13
N LEU A 100 24.61 0.55 -6.61
CA LEU A 100 24.76 -0.86 -6.96
C LEU A 100 23.81 -1.23 -8.10
N LYS A 101 24.26 -1.09 -9.35
CA LYS A 101 23.41 -1.34 -10.52
C LYS A 101 23.12 -2.82 -10.71
N ARG A 102 21.89 -3.14 -11.08
CA ARG A 102 21.43 -4.52 -11.28
C ARG A 102 22.26 -5.28 -12.32
N ALA A 103 22.74 -4.59 -13.34
CA ALA A 103 23.61 -5.15 -14.38
C ALA A 103 24.97 -5.62 -13.86
N GLN A 104 25.47 -5.02 -12.77
CA GLN A 104 26.78 -5.32 -12.17
C GLN A 104 26.69 -6.43 -11.11
N LEU A 105 25.47 -6.76 -10.67
CA LEU A 105 25.23 -7.72 -9.59
C LEU A 105 24.73 -9.06 -10.12
N SER A 106 25.27 -10.14 -9.55
CA SER A 106 24.70 -11.48 -9.70
C SER A 106 23.32 -11.55 -9.04
N ARG A 107 22.47 -12.49 -9.49
CA ARG A 107 21.06 -12.57 -9.04
C ARG A 107 20.91 -12.68 -7.52
N ALA A 108 21.85 -13.34 -6.85
CA ALA A 108 21.84 -13.53 -5.40
C ALA A 108 22.08 -12.23 -4.61
N HIS A 109 22.76 -11.25 -5.20
CA HIS A 109 23.08 -9.97 -4.56
C HIS A 109 22.16 -8.83 -4.97
N ARG A 110 21.18 -9.10 -5.85
CA ARG A 110 20.21 -8.09 -6.26
C ARG A 110 19.18 -7.90 -5.16
N VAL A 111 18.96 -6.64 -4.78
CA VAL A 111 17.83 -6.27 -3.95
C VAL A 111 16.53 -6.69 -4.64
N ARG A 112 15.68 -7.41 -3.91
CA ARG A 112 14.36 -7.85 -4.39
C ARG A 112 13.27 -7.04 -3.70
N VAL A 113 12.50 -6.27 -4.46
CA VAL A 113 11.32 -5.58 -3.92
C VAL A 113 10.12 -6.50 -4.02
N ILE A 114 9.46 -6.78 -2.90
CA ILE A 114 8.30 -7.67 -2.86
C ILE A 114 7.15 -7.04 -2.08
N PRO A 115 5.89 -7.34 -2.43
CA PRO A 115 4.75 -6.95 -1.62
C PRO A 115 4.74 -7.70 -0.28
N ALA A 116 4.32 -7.03 0.80
CA ALA A 116 4.08 -7.65 2.10
C ALA A 116 3.00 -8.75 2.01
N ARG A 117 3.29 -9.92 2.56
CA ARG A 117 2.33 -11.04 2.66
C ARG A 117 1.21 -10.76 3.66
N PHE A 118 1.56 -10.23 4.83
CA PHE A 118 0.63 -9.93 5.91
C PHE A 118 0.25 -8.45 5.82
N ALA A 119 -0.70 -8.14 4.93
CA ALA A 119 -1.05 -6.76 4.60
C ALA A 119 -1.50 -5.94 5.83
N GLY A 120 -2.79 -5.87 6.13
CA GLY A 120 -3.30 -5.11 7.29
C GLY A 120 -2.76 -5.63 8.63
N ASP A 121 -2.49 -6.93 8.70
CA ASP A 121 -2.15 -7.63 9.95
C ASP A 121 -0.65 -7.71 10.24
N GLY A 122 0.21 -7.17 9.37
CA GLY A 122 1.67 -7.22 9.52
C GLY A 122 2.17 -6.79 10.90
N PRO A 123 1.71 -5.64 11.45
CA PRO A 123 2.09 -5.22 12.81
C PRO A 123 1.65 -6.19 13.90
N LEU A 124 0.45 -6.77 13.78
CA LEU A 124 -0.06 -7.75 14.74
C LEU A 124 0.77 -9.03 14.71
N MET A 125 1.07 -9.55 13.52
CA MET A 125 1.94 -10.72 13.34
C MET A 125 3.35 -10.46 13.88
N GLY A 126 3.87 -9.24 13.71
CA GLY A 126 5.14 -8.82 14.30
C GLY A 126 5.09 -8.86 15.83
N ALA A 127 4.05 -8.31 16.44
CA ALA A 127 3.86 -8.34 17.89
C ALA A 127 3.78 -9.77 18.44
N VAL A 128 2.99 -10.64 17.81
CA VAL A 128 2.89 -12.06 18.18
C VAL A 128 4.26 -12.74 18.07
N THR A 129 5.00 -12.49 16.99
CA THR A 129 6.34 -13.08 16.79
C THR A 129 7.31 -12.67 17.88
N LEU A 130 7.28 -11.40 18.31
CA LEU A 130 8.13 -10.91 19.40
C LEU A 130 7.82 -11.60 20.73
N VAL A 131 6.54 -11.81 21.05
CA VAL A 131 6.13 -12.54 22.27
C VAL A 131 6.56 -14.00 22.21
N LEU A 132 6.32 -14.69 21.08
CA LEU A 132 6.71 -16.08 20.90
C LEU A 132 8.22 -16.27 20.98
N ARG A 133 8.99 -15.35 20.39
CA ARG A 133 10.45 -15.36 20.48
C ARG A 133 10.91 -15.26 21.94
N ARG A 134 10.33 -14.33 22.70
CA ARG A 134 10.68 -14.17 24.12
C ARG A 134 10.35 -15.40 24.95
N TYR A 135 9.21 -16.06 24.66
CA TYR A 135 8.83 -17.28 25.36
C TYR A 135 9.77 -18.45 25.04
N GLY A 136 10.18 -18.60 23.77
CA GLY A 136 11.14 -19.64 23.38
C GLY A 136 12.54 -19.46 23.97
N GLU A 137 13.01 -18.21 24.14
CA GLU A 137 14.27 -17.91 24.83
C GLU A 137 14.24 -18.36 26.30
N LEU A 138 13.12 -18.12 27.01
CA LEU A 138 12.98 -18.50 28.43
C LEU A 138 12.94 -20.02 28.65
N GLN A 139 12.38 -20.78 27.71
CA GLN A 139 12.35 -22.25 27.82
C GLN A 139 13.72 -22.90 27.60
N ASN A 140 14.64 -22.23 26.90
CA ASN A 140 16.00 -22.73 26.67
C ASN A 140 16.99 -22.36 27.79
N GLU A 141 16.61 -21.46 28.70
CA GLU A 141 17.42 -21.08 29.87
C GLU A 141 17.08 -21.90 31.13
N MET A 142 16.00 -22.68 31.09
CA MET A 142 15.56 -23.64 32.12
C MET A 142 16.00 -25.06 31.79
#